data_AF-A0A8X6GNE6-F1
#
_entry.id   AF-A0A8X6GNE6-F1
#
_cell.length_a   1.000
_cell.length_b   1.000
_cell.length_c   1.000
_cell.angle_alpha   90.00
_cell.angle_beta   90.00
_cell.angle_gamma   90.00
#
_symmetry.space_group_name_H-M   'P 1'
#
loop_
_entity.id
_entity.type
_entity.pdbx_description
1 polymer ?
#
loop_
_entity_poly.entity_id
_entity_poly.type
_entity_poly.pdbx_seq_one_letter_code
_entity_poly.pdbx_strand_id
1 'polypeptide(L)'
;MFLIRNTNFECVEHPSFSDTELEVQAIKVKWNDKYLNLYNAYQLPGNHGISSNTLIPMFTDSSFILGEINDQHPLWGSSVANDRDNEFSILLDDHAFCVLNDGTPTYCSHSYDR
;
A
#
# COMPACT_ATOMS: atom_id res chain seq x y z
N MET A 1 -7.21 -0.63 -10.15
CA MET A 1 -8.54 -0.01 -10.35
C MET A 1 -9.11 0.31 -8.97
N PHE A 2 -9.43 1.58 -8.69
CA PHE A 2 -9.88 2.04 -7.36
C PHE A 2 -11.32 2.55 -7.46
N LEU A 3 -12.26 1.84 -6.83
CA LEU A 3 -13.70 2.09 -6.98
C LEU A 3 -14.35 2.35 -5.63
N ILE A 4 -15.32 3.25 -5.62
CA ILE A 4 -16.18 3.53 -4.47
C ILE A 4 -17.63 3.64 -4.95
N ARG A 5 -18.58 3.20 -4.13
CA ARG A 5 -20.01 3.21 -4.45
C ARG A 5 -20.81 3.86 -3.31
N ASN A 6 -21.82 4.66 -3.67
CA ASN A 6 -22.80 5.23 -2.75
C ASN A 6 -22.21 5.95 -1.53
N THR A 7 -21.05 6.61 -1.69
CA THR A 7 -20.34 7.28 -0.60
C THR A 7 -19.75 8.58 -1.11
N ASN A 8 -19.84 9.64 -0.29
CA ASN A 8 -19.19 10.91 -0.58
C ASN A 8 -17.70 10.80 -0.28
N PHE A 9 -16.86 11.31 -1.19
CA PHE A 9 -15.42 11.31 -1.03
C PHE A 9 -14.81 12.63 -1.51
N GLU A 10 -13.63 12.94 -0.99
CA GLU A 10 -12.78 14.04 -1.41
C GLU A 10 -11.49 13.44 -2.00
N CYS A 11 -11.02 13.92 -3.15
CA CYS A 11 -9.71 13.54 -3.67
C CYS A 11 -8.62 14.12 -2.76
N VAL A 12 -7.58 13.34 -2.47
CA VAL A 12 -6.42 13.81 -1.73
C VAL A 12 -5.31 14.13 -2.71
N GLU A 13 -4.97 15.42 -2.80
CA GLU A 13 -3.78 15.85 -3.52
C GLU A 13 -2.53 15.40 -2.76
N HIS A 14 -1.56 14.91 -3.51
CA HIS A 14 -0.27 14.49 -2.99
C HIS A 14 0.83 15.11 -3.86
N PRO A 15 2.01 15.37 -3.29
CA PRO A 15 3.13 15.90 -4.05
C PRO A 15 3.46 14.94 -5.20
N SER A 16 3.90 15.50 -6.33
CA SER A 16 4.49 14.70 -7.40
C SER A 16 5.71 13.97 -6.83
N PHE A 17 5.65 12.64 -6.79
CA PHE A 17 6.79 11.85 -6.40
C PHE A 17 7.85 11.92 -7.50
N SER A 18 9.11 12.04 -7.09
CA SER A 18 10.24 11.83 -8.01
C SER A 18 10.42 10.35 -8.35
N ASP A 19 9.79 9.48 -7.57
CA ASP A 19 9.74 8.04 -7.81
C ASP A 19 8.70 7.74 -8.89
N THR A 20 9.17 7.32 -10.06
CA THR A 20 8.30 6.98 -11.20
C THR A 20 7.74 5.56 -11.10
N GLU A 21 8.15 4.77 -10.11
CA GLU A 21 7.76 3.37 -9.97
C GLU A 21 6.63 3.16 -8.96
N LEU A 22 6.40 4.13 -8.08
CA LEU A 22 5.25 4.16 -7.18
C LEU A 22 4.15 5.07 -7.70
N GLU A 23 3.02 4.48 -8.05
CA GLU A 23 1.78 5.20 -8.40
C GLU A 23 0.82 5.19 -7.22
N VAL A 24 0.32 6.35 -6.79
CA VAL A 24 -0.65 6.45 -5.70
C VAL A 24 -1.86 7.26 -6.11
N GLN A 25 -3.05 6.76 -5.77
CA GLN A 25 -4.30 7.51 -5.81
C GLN A 25 -4.93 7.49 -4.43
N ALA A 26 -5.36 8.66 -3.93
CA ALA A 26 -5.89 8.77 -2.58
C ALA A 26 -7.22 9.51 -2.54
N ILE A 27 -8.10 9.03 -1.66
CA ILE A 27 -9.37 9.67 -1.34
C ILE A 27 -9.55 9.76 0.17
N LYS A 28 -10.42 10.68 0.59
CA LYS A 28 -10.85 10.84 1.97
C LYS A 28 -12.35 10.63 2.05
N VAL A 29 -12.81 9.80 2.97
CA VAL A 29 -14.23 9.53 3.20
C VAL A 29 -14.60 9.91 4.63
N LYS A 30 -15.79 10.49 4.82
CA LYS A 30 -16.30 10.81 6.16
C LYS A 30 -17.14 9.64 6.69
N TRP A 31 -16.77 9.09 7.84
CA TRP A 31 -17.45 8.00 8.53
C TRP A 31 -17.57 8.31 10.03
N ASN A 32 -18.80 8.31 10.57
CA ASN A 32 -19.08 8.63 11.99
C ASN A 32 -18.37 9.91 12.48
N ASP A 33 -18.49 10.99 11.71
CA ASP A 33 -17.84 12.29 11.96
C ASP A 33 -16.30 12.30 12.00
N LYS A 34 -15.68 11.17 11.64
CA LYS A 34 -14.24 11.07 11.42
C LYS A 34 -13.96 10.95 9.95
N TYR A 35 -12.76 11.34 9.56
CA TYR A 35 -12.28 11.08 8.22
C TYR A 35 -11.39 9.85 8.20
N LEU A 36 -11.56 9.05 7.16
CA LEU A 36 -10.70 7.93 6.84
C LEU A 36 -9.99 8.25 5.53
N ASN A 37 -8.67 8.11 5.51
CA ASN A 37 -7.86 8.31 4.33
C ASN A 37 -7.59 6.95 3.69
N LEU A 38 -7.89 6.81 2.41
CA LEU A 38 -7.75 5.56 1.66
C LEU A 38 -6.75 5.80 0.52
N TYR A 39 -5.63 5.09 0.56
CA TYR A 39 -4.57 5.14 -0.43
C TYR A 39 -4.57 3.85 -1.23
N ASN A 40 -4.71 3.95 -2.55
CA ASN A 40 -4.48 2.87 -3.48
C ASN A 40 -3.07 3.05 -4.09
N ALA A 41 -2.13 2.19 -3.70
CA ALA A 41 -0.76 2.22 -4.14
C ALA A 41 -0.47 1.09 -5.14
N TYR A 42 0.32 1.38 -6.16
CA TYR A 42 0.83 0.41 -7.11
C TYR A 42 2.33 0.64 -7.29
N GLN A 43 3.13 -0.34 -6.91
CA GLN A 43 4.58 -0.33 -7.17
C GLN A 43 4.84 -1.19 -8.40
N LEU A 44 5.60 -0.68 -9.37
CA LEU A 44 6.00 -1.49 -10.53
C LEU A 44 6.78 -2.73 -10.09
N PRO A 45 6.61 -3.87 -10.78
CA PRO A 45 7.43 -5.05 -10.52
C PRO A 45 8.88 -4.74 -10.92
N GLY A 46 9.81 -4.89 -9.98
CA GLY A 46 11.22 -4.61 -10.20
C GLY A 46 12.10 -4.95 -9.00
N ASN A 47 13.32 -4.43 -8.97
CA ASN A 47 14.25 -4.62 -7.85
C ASN A 47 14.28 -3.41 -6.89
N HIS A 48 13.51 -2.36 -7.18
CA HIS A 48 13.44 -1.18 -6.33
C HIS A 48 12.37 -1.38 -5.25
N GLY A 49 12.74 -1.13 -3.99
CA GLY A 49 11.82 -1.09 -2.87
C GLY A 49 11.06 0.24 -2.81
N ILE A 50 10.02 0.30 -1.97
CA ILE A 50 9.33 1.57 -1.73
C ILE A 50 10.12 2.38 -0.71
N SER A 51 10.58 3.57 -1.09
CA SER A 51 11.24 4.48 -0.17
C SER A 51 10.26 5.02 0.88
N SER A 52 10.65 4.91 2.15
CA SER A 52 9.89 5.45 3.27
C SER A 52 9.62 6.96 3.16
N ASN A 53 10.58 7.71 2.61
CA ASN A 53 10.47 9.15 2.40
C ASN A 53 9.33 9.53 1.44
N THR A 54 8.95 8.64 0.53
CA THR A 54 7.85 8.85 -0.42
C THR A 54 6.50 8.69 0.25
N LEU A 55 6.38 7.71 1.15
CA LEU A 55 5.13 7.30 1.76
C LEU A 55 4.78 8.05 3.04
N ILE A 56 5.77 8.35 3.89
CA ILE A 56 5.56 9.03 5.19
C ILE A 56 4.75 10.33 5.07
N PRO A 57 5.05 11.24 4.11
CA PRO A 57 4.28 12.48 3.98
C PRO A 57 2.82 12.27 3.61
N MET A 58 2.45 11.10 3.09
CA MET A 58 1.08 10.78 2.74
C MET A 58 0.25 10.43 3.96
N PHE A 59 0.86 9.90 5.04
CA PHE A 59 0.12 9.32 6.14
C PHE A 59 -0.36 10.38 7.13
N THR A 60 -1.68 10.40 7.31
CA THR A 60 -2.34 11.21 8.34
C THR A 60 -3.11 10.28 9.28
N ASP A 61 -3.66 10.82 10.36
CA ASP A 61 -4.46 10.03 11.30
C ASP A 61 -5.59 9.26 10.58
N SER A 62 -5.80 7.99 10.96
CA SER A 62 -6.80 7.08 10.37
C SER A 62 -6.61 6.83 8.86
N SER A 63 -5.51 6.17 8.50
CA SER A 63 -5.15 5.85 7.12
C SER A 63 -5.20 4.34 6.82
N PHE A 64 -5.64 4.00 5.61
CA PHE A 64 -5.57 2.66 5.05
C PHE A 64 -4.79 2.72 3.75
N ILE A 65 -3.80 1.84 3.60
CA ILE A 65 -3.06 1.65 2.36
C ILE A 65 -3.44 0.30 1.80
N LEU A 66 -3.86 0.28 0.55
CA LEU A 66 -4.21 -0.93 -0.18
C LEU A 66 -3.54 -0.90 -1.54
N GLY A 67 -3.39 -2.06 -2.16
CA GLY A 67 -2.98 -2.17 -3.55
C GLY A 67 -1.90 -3.22 -3.77
N GLU A 68 -1.18 -3.08 -4.87
CA GLU A 68 -0.21 -4.07 -5.34
C GLU A 68 1.19 -3.47 -5.21
N ILE A 69 1.87 -3.87 -4.12
CA ILE A 69 3.21 -3.41 -3.76
C ILE A 69 4.28 -4.25 -4.50
N ASN A 70 3.88 -5.34 -5.16
CA ASN A 70 4.76 -6.28 -5.86
C ASN A 70 5.89 -6.85 -4.99
N ASP A 71 5.77 -6.73 -3.66
CA ASP A 71 6.79 -7.07 -2.68
C ASP A 71 6.43 -8.35 -1.92
N GLN A 72 7.44 -9.16 -1.61
CA GLN A 72 7.26 -10.45 -0.97
C GLN A 72 7.87 -10.37 0.42
N HIS A 73 7.04 -10.55 1.46
CA HIS A 73 7.50 -10.64 2.83
C HIS A 73 6.55 -11.50 3.69
N PRO A 74 7.06 -12.29 4.66
CA PRO A 74 6.23 -13.10 5.55
C PRO A 74 5.18 -12.31 6.35
N LEU A 75 5.47 -11.04 6.64
CA LEU A 75 4.56 -10.16 7.39
C LEU A 75 3.17 -10.03 6.75
N TRP A 76 3.07 -10.08 5.42
CA TRP A 76 1.81 -10.01 4.68
C TRP A 76 1.49 -11.30 3.91
N GLY A 77 2.11 -12.43 4.30
CA GLY A 77 1.68 -13.76 3.85
C GLY A 77 2.53 -14.42 2.77
N SER A 78 3.63 -13.81 2.32
CA SER A 78 4.52 -14.49 1.38
C SER A 78 5.32 -15.60 2.06
N SER A 79 5.55 -16.72 1.37
CA SER A 79 6.41 -17.81 1.87
C SER A 79 7.90 -17.43 1.88
N VAL A 80 8.27 -16.39 1.15
CA VAL A 80 9.64 -15.87 1.05
C VAL A 80 9.64 -14.37 1.25
N ALA A 81 10.75 -13.85 1.76
CA ALA A 81 11.11 -12.46 1.58
C ALA A 81 11.93 -12.35 0.29
N ASN A 82 11.63 -11.40 -0.59
CA ASN A 82 12.53 -11.08 -1.70
C ASN A 82 13.69 -10.20 -1.18
N ASP A 83 14.73 -9.99 -1.99
CA ASP A 83 15.89 -9.17 -1.62
C ASP A 83 15.61 -7.66 -1.66
N ARG A 84 14.33 -7.23 -1.69
CA ARG A 84 14.03 -5.80 -1.58
C ARG A 84 14.29 -5.39 -0.15
N ASP A 85 14.97 -4.26 0.02
CA ASP A 85 15.28 -3.75 1.34
C ASP A 85 14.01 -3.73 2.20
N ASN A 86 14.12 -4.23 3.43
CA ASN A 86 13.02 -4.34 4.39
C ASN A 86 12.40 -2.97 4.77
N GLU A 87 12.72 -1.90 4.05
CA GLU A 87 12.26 -0.53 4.23
C GLU A 87 10.74 -0.43 4.37
N PHE A 88 9.98 -1.17 3.55
CA PHE A 88 8.52 -1.13 3.67
C PHE A 88 8.05 -1.74 4.98
N SER A 89 8.61 -2.90 5.39
CA SER A 89 8.29 -3.50 6.68
C SER A 89 8.69 -2.64 7.88
N ILE A 90 9.85 -1.97 7.80
CA ILE A 90 10.35 -1.04 8.82
C ILE A 90 9.44 0.18 8.91
N LEU A 91 9.03 0.74 7.77
CA LEU A 91 8.07 1.85 7.72
C LEU A 91 6.75 1.47 8.39
N LEU A 92 6.25 0.25 8.17
CA LEU A 92 5.00 -0.18 8.78
C LEU A 92 5.13 -0.25 10.31
N ASP A 93 6.26 -0.76 10.81
CA ASP A 93 6.55 -0.87 12.25
C ASP A 93 6.73 0.53 12.89
N ASP A 94 7.56 1.38 12.28
CA ASP A 94 7.89 2.73 12.78
C ASP A 94 6.66 3.66 12.85
N HIS A 95 5.66 3.43 11.98
CA HIS A 95 4.46 4.25 11.89
C HIS A 95 3.20 3.57 12.44
N ALA A 96 3.36 2.49 13.21
CA ALA A 96 2.29 1.77 13.90
C ALA A 96 1.15 1.30 12.96
N PHE A 97 1.51 0.92 11.72
CA PHE A 97 0.55 0.27 10.83
C PHE A 97 0.24 -1.14 11.31
N CYS A 98 -1.03 -1.51 11.20
CA CYS A 98 -1.46 -2.88 11.38
C CYS A 98 -1.61 -3.55 10.01
N VAL A 99 -0.93 -4.68 9.82
CA VAL A 99 -1.08 -5.50 8.61
C VAL A 99 -2.34 -6.35 8.73
N LEU A 100 -3.24 -6.21 7.77
CA LEU A 100 -4.57 -6.85 7.78
C LEU A 100 -4.64 -8.10 6.90
N ASN A 101 -3.55 -8.47 6.23
CA ASN A 101 -3.45 -9.69 5.43
C ASN A 101 -3.63 -10.92 6.33
N ASP A 102 -4.40 -11.90 5.86
CA ASP A 102 -4.66 -13.16 6.58
C ASP A 102 -3.69 -14.29 6.19
N GLY A 103 -2.71 -13.98 5.34
CA GLY A 103 -1.73 -14.94 4.82
C GLY A 103 -2.17 -15.69 3.57
N THR A 104 -3.38 -15.48 3.07
CA THR A 104 -3.84 -16.13 1.83
C THR A 104 -3.16 -15.52 0.60
N PRO A 105 -2.82 -16.31 -0.43
CA PRO A 105 -2.21 -15.79 -1.65
C PRO A 105 -3.12 -14.78 -2.37
N THR A 106 -2.57 -13.62 -2.71
CA THR A 106 -3.29 -12.55 -3.42
C THR A 106 -3.05 -12.55 -4.94
N TYR A 107 -2.01 -13.25 -5.40
CA TYR A 107 -1.68 -13.43 -6.81
C TYR A 107 -1.68 -14.91 -7.18
N CYS A 108 -2.42 -15.26 -8.23
CA CYS A 108 -2.45 -16.60 -8.80
C CYS A 108 -1.98 -16.54 -10.26
N SER A 109 -0.86 -17.19 -10.58
CA SER A 109 -0.49 -17.46 -11.96
C SER A 109 -0.50 -18.96 -12.23
N HIS A 110 -0.94 -19.34 -13.44
CA HIS A 110 -0.92 -20.73 -13.94
C HIS A 110 0.48 -21.35 -14.05
N SER A 111 1.54 -20.62 -13.69
CA SER A 111 2.93 -21.03 -13.79
C SER A 111 3.51 -21.63 -12.50
N TYR A 112 2.81 -21.55 -11.36
CA TYR A 112 3.27 -22.14 -10.08
C TYR A 112 2.63 -23.50 -9.75
N ASP A 113 1.73 -24.02 -10.59
CA ASP A 113 1.19 -25.39 -10.52
C ASP A 113 2.13 -26.42 -11.20
N ARG A 114 3.41 -26.44 -10.85
CA ARG A 114 4.35 -27.51 -11.28
C ARG A 114 5.13 -28.11 -10.13
#